data_AF-A0A4Y8ZQ41-F1
#
_entry.id   AF-A0A4Y8ZQ41-F1
#
_cell.length_a   1.000
_cell.length_b   1.000
_cell.length_c   1.000
_cell.angle_alpha   90.00
_cell.angle_beta   90.00
_cell.angle_gamma   90.00
#
_symmetry.space_group_name_H-M   'P 1'
#
loop_
_entity.id
_entity.type
_entity.pdbx_description
1 polymer ?
#
loop_
_entity_poly.entity_id
_entity_poly.type
_entity_poly.pdbx_seq_one_letter_code
_entity_poly.pdbx_strand_id
1 'polypeptide(L)'
;MIGRMLAWLTAAALALAPGLADAQAVLPRYEDGIVASNAFWFLEECRSNEPLRLARCDGFIQGVAATLRAQRWPRSLGKPNCQLEFDSARLREAVLTHMKSARSPAPGGIVDALNTAFPCELPPR
;
A
#
# COMPACT_ATOMS: atom_id res chain seq x y z
N MET A 1 -3.69 -52.61 15.34
CA MET A 1 -2.91 -51.71 16.23
C MET A 1 -1.84 -50.94 15.42
N ILE A 2 -2.23 -50.10 14.45
CA ILE A 2 -1.29 -49.35 13.59
C ILE A 2 -1.60 -47.83 13.56
N GLY A 3 -2.77 -47.41 14.08
CA GLY A 3 -3.23 -46.02 14.00
C GLY A 3 -2.64 -45.03 15.01
N ARG A 4 -1.77 -45.46 15.95
CA ARG A 4 -1.21 -44.57 17.00
C ARG A 4 0.20 -44.06 16.72
N MET A 5 0.94 -44.65 15.78
CA MET A 5 2.29 -44.18 15.41
C MET A 5 2.29 -43.04 14.39
N LEU A 6 1.23 -42.90 13.57
CA LEU A 6 1.15 -41.85 12.55
C LEU A 6 0.83 -40.45 13.10
N ALA A 7 0.30 -40.35 14.33
CA ALA A 7 0.00 -39.07 14.96
C ALA A 7 1.25 -38.35 15.51
N TRP A 8 2.36 -39.06 15.71
CA TRP A 8 3.61 -38.46 16.22
C TRP A 8 4.51 -37.92 15.10
N LEU A 9 4.38 -38.44 13.88
CA LEU A 9 5.18 -37.97 12.73
C LEU A 9 4.70 -36.61 12.19
N THR A 10 3.42 -36.26 12.37
CA THR A 10 2.89 -34.96 11.94
C THR A 10 3.22 -33.82 12.91
N ALA A 11 3.44 -34.11 14.20
CA ALA A 11 3.89 -33.11 15.17
C ALA A 11 5.37 -32.73 14.98
N ALA A 12 6.21 -33.67 14.56
CA ALA A 12 7.64 -33.41 14.30
C ALA A 12 7.86 -32.56 13.03
N ALA A 13 6.99 -32.67 12.03
CA ALA A 13 7.08 -31.86 10.80
C ALA A 13 6.74 -30.38 11.04
N LEU A 14 5.86 -30.08 12.00
CA LEU A 14 5.53 -28.70 12.40
C LEU A 14 6.61 -28.04 13.28
N ALA A 15 7.45 -28.84 13.93
CA ALA A 15 8.61 -28.35 14.70
C ALA A 15 9.86 -28.08 13.81
N LEU A 16 9.84 -28.55 12.56
CA LEU A 16 10.89 -28.34 11.56
C LEU A 16 10.49 -27.33 10.46
N ALA A 17 9.26 -26.81 10.51
CA ALA A 17 8.94 -25.64 9.70
C ALA A 17 9.81 -24.48 10.22
N PRO A 18 10.69 -23.88 9.38
CA PRO A 18 11.35 -22.64 9.76
C PRO A 18 10.24 -21.69 10.21
N GLY A 19 10.34 -21.26 11.46
CA GLY A 19 9.27 -20.55 12.12
C GLY A 19 8.87 -19.34 11.28
N LEU A 20 7.58 -19.01 11.28
CA LEU A 20 7.07 -17.74 10.78
C LEU A 20 7.81 -16.50 11.33
N ALA A 21 8.69 -16.68 12.32
CA ALA A 21 9.72 -15.74 12.75
C ALA A 21 10.67 -15.28 11.63
N ASP A 22 10.98 -16.13 10.64
CA ASP A 22 11.84 -15.74 9.50
C ASP A 22 11.14 -14.80 8.52
N ALA A 23 9.81 -14.84 8.43
CA ALA A 23 9.09 -13.87 7.60
C ALA A 23 9.27 -12.44 8.14
N GLN A 24 9.37 -12.27 9.46
CA GLN A 24 9.66 -10.97 10.09
C GLN A 24 11.15 -10.58 10.03
N ALA A 25 12.05 -11.55 9.78
CA ALA A 25 13.47 -11.29 9.56
C ALA A 25 13.79 -10.91 8.10
N VAL A 26 12.96 -11.36 7.15
CA VAL A 26 13.05 -11.00 5.72
C VAL A 26 12.28 -9.71 5.41
N LEU A 27 11.20 -9.44 6.13
CA LEU A 27 10.48 -8.18 5.99
C LEU A 27 11.26 -7.08 6.72
N PRO A 28 11.68 -6.00 6.03
CA PRO A 28 12.30 -4.85 6.70
C PRO A 28 11.41 -4.40 7.87
N ARG A 29 12.02 -3.91 8.96
CA ARG A 29 11.27 -3.43 10.13
C ARG A 29 10.19 -2.47 9.64
N TYR A 30 9.05 -2.42 10.33
CA TYR A 30 7.94 -1.54 9.96
C TYR A 30 8.36 -0.05 9.82
N GLU A 31 9.44 0.34 10.50
CA GLU A 31 10.11 1.66 10.40
C GLU A 31 11.03 1.84 9.17
N ASP A 32 11.43 0.75 8.52
CA ASP A 32 12.21 0.71 7.27
C ASP A 32 11.31 0.53 6.03
N GLY A 33 9.99 0.41 6.23
CA GLY A 33 9.00 0.31 5.16
C GLY A 33 8.67 1.68 4.54
N ILE A 34 8.06 1.65 3.35
CA ILE A 34 7.59 2.85 2.62
C ILE A 34 6.65 3.72 3.50
N VAL A 35 6.06 3.15 4.55
CA VAL A 35 5.23 3.85 5.56
C VAL A 35 6.02 4.92 6.34
N ALA A 36 7.32 4.71 6.57
CA ALA A 36 8.23 5.68 7.20
C ALA A 36 8.99 6.55 6.18
N SER A 37 8.84 6.26 4.88
CA SER A 37 9.45 7.08 3.84
C SER A 37 8.83 8.47 3.83
N ASN A 38 9.68 9.48 3.92
CA ASN A 38 9.23 10.85 3.70
C ASN A 38 8.91 11.08 2.22
N ALA A 39 8.16 12.15 1.96
CA ALA A 39 7.71 12.49 0.62
C ALA A 39 8.87 12.68 -0.38
N PHE A 40 10.03 13.17 0.09
CA PHE A 40 11.23 13.30 -0.74
C PHE A 40 11.72 11.94 -1.27
N TRP A 41 12.04 10.98 -0.39
CA TRP A 41 12.54 9.66 -0.78
C TRP A 41 11.54 8.88 -1.62
N PHE A 42 10.25 9.00 -1.28
CA PHE A 42 9.19 8.35 -2.03
C PHE A 42 9.14 8.80 -3.49
N LEU A 43 9.29 10.11 -3.75
CA LEU A 43 9.31 10.64 -5.11
C LEU A 43 10.54 10.18 -5.90
N GLU A 44 11.68 9.93 -5.25
CA GLU A 44 12.84 9.32 -5.91
C GLU A 44 12.56 7.88 -6.33
N GLU A 45 11.88 7.10 -5.48
CA GLU A 45 11.45 5.74 -5.81
C GLU A 45 10.56 5.72 -7.06
N CYS A 46 9.61 6.66 -7.14
CA CYS A 46 8.67 6.80 -8.25
C CYS A 46 9.27 7.33 -9.56
N ARG A 47 10.46 7.95 -9.51
CA ARG A 47 11.20 8.44 -10.70
C ARG A 47 12.26 7.46 -11.19
N SER A 48 12.47 6.37 -10.47
CA SER A 48 13.48 5.38 -10.82
C SER A 48 13.12 4.66 -12.12
N ASN A 49 14.13 4.26 -12.88
CA ASN A 49 13.97 3.33 -14.01
C ASN A 49 14.08 1.86 -13.57
N GLU A 50 14.36 1.60 -12.29
CA GLU A 50 14.47 0.24 -11.75
C GLU A 50 13.07 -0.36 -11.54
N PRO A 51 12.75 -1.52 -12.16
CA PRO A 51 11.41 -2.10 -12.11
C PRO A 51 10.89 -2.36 -10.69
N LEU A 52 11.76 -2.81 -9.80
CA LEU A 52 11.38 -3.12 -8.41
C LEU A 52 11.02 -1.86 -7.61
N ARG A 53 11.74 -0.75 -7.84
CA ARG A 53 11.46 0.55 -7.21
C ARG A 53 10.13 1.11 -7.71
N LEU A 54 9.88 1.04 -9.02
CA LEU A 54 8.59 1.44 -9.59
C LEU A 54 7.44 0.61 -9.05
N ALA A 55 7.58 -0.72 -8.96
CA ALA A 55 6.55 -1.58 -8.40
C ALA A 55 6.24 -1.27 -6.92
N ARG A 56 7.27 -0.95 -6.13
CA ARG A 56 7.11 -0.49 -4.74
C ARG A 56 6.36 0.84 -4.65
N CYS A 57 6.74 1.82 -5.48
CA CYS A 57 6.02 3.09 -5.59
C CYS A 57 4.54 2.84 -5.94
N ASP A 58 4.26 2.11 -7.01
CA ASP A 58 2.91 1.87 -7.50
C ASP A 58 2.04 1.16 -6.46
N GLY A 59 2.56 0.09 -5.84
CA GLY A 59 1.84 -0.66 -4.81
C GLY A 59 1.50 0.20 -3.60
N PHE A 60 2.40 1.11 -3.22
CA PHE A 60 2.14 2.02 -2.11
C PHE A 60 1.06 3.06 -2.44
N ILE A 61 1.11 3.68 -3.63
CA ILE A 61 0.08 4.63 -4.07
C ILE A 61 -1.28 3.94 -4.15
N GLN A 62 -1.34 2.72 -4.70
CA GLN A 62 -2.57 1.94 -4.79
C GLN A 62 -3.14 1.61 -3.40
N GLY A 63 -2.31 1.26 -2.43
CA GLY A 63 -2.74 1.02 -1.04
C GLY A 63 -3.36 2.27 -0.39
N VAL A 64 -2.73 3.44 -0.58
CA VAL A 64 -3.27 4.72 -0.11
C VAL A 64 -4.58 5.05 -0.82
N ALA A 65 -4.64 4.91 -2.14
CA ALA A 65 -5.84 5.15 -2.95
C ALA A 65 -7.01 4.25 -2.53
N ALA A 66 -6.75 2.96 -2.27
CA ALA A 66 -7.75 2.02 -1.78
C ALA A 66 -8.29 2.42 -0.40
N THR A 67 -7.40 2.83 0.51
CA THR A 67 -7.78 3.31 1.85
C THR A 67 -8.63 4.57 1.77
N LEU A 68 -8.21 5.54 0.95
CA LEU A 68 -8.94 6.77 0.70
C LEU A 68 -10.34 6.51 0.14
N ARG A 69 -10.48 5.56 -0.79
CA ARG A 69 -11.77 5.13 -1.33
C ARG A 69 -12.66 4.48 -0.26
N ALA A 70 -12.09 3.61 0.57
CA ALA A 70 -12.84 2.96 1.65
C ALA A 70 -13.37 3.98 2.68
N GLN A 71 -12.57 4.98 3.04
CA GLN A 71 -12.98 6.07 3.94
C GLN A 71 -14.08 6.96 3.32
N ARG A 72 -14.01 7.21 2.00
CA ARG A 72 -14.97 8.05 1.26
C ARG A 72 -16.31 7.39 0.94
N TRP A 73 -16.47 6.12 1.26
CA TRP A 73 -17.72 5.39 1.04
C TRP A 73 -18.45 5.09 2.36
N PRO A 74 -18.79 6.10 3.20
CA PRO A 74 -19.73 5.87 4.28
C PRO A 74 -21.11 5.57 3.67
N ARG A 75 -21.73 4.46 4.10
CA ARG A 75 -22.96 3.88 3.52
C ARG A 75 -24.21 4.76 3.58
N SER A 76 -24.16 5.97 4.15
CA SER A 76 -25.33 6.76 4.57
C SER A 76 -25.53 8.12 3.88
N LEU A 77 -24.61 8.57 3.03
CA LEU A 77 -24.76 9.82 2.27
C LEU A 77 -24.58 9.50 0.79
N GLY A 78 -25.38 10.13 -0.08
CA GLY A 78 -25.32 9.93 -1.52
C GLY A 78 -23.87 9.86 -2.00
N LYS A 79 -23.52 8.80 -2.73
CA LYS A 79 -22.11 8.49 -3.04
C LYS A 79 -21.48 9.72 -3.72
N PRO A 80 -20.43 10.34 -3.15
CA PRO A 80 -19.64 11.28 -3.93
C PRO A 80 -19.09 10.54 -5.15
N ASN A 81 -19.25 11.12 -6.34
CA ASN A 81 -18.75 10.51 -7.58
C ASN A 81 -17.25 10.77 -7.67
N CYS A 82 -16.46 10.00 -6.91
CA CYS A 82 -15.01 10.12 -6.92
C CYS A 82 -14.43 9.29 -8.06
N GLN A 83 -13.84 9.94 -9.06
CA GLN A 83 -13.10 9.28 -10.14
C GLN A 83 -11.69 8.87 -9.70
N LEU A 84 -11.57 8.12 -8.59
CA LEU A 84 -10.32 7.44 -8.28
C LEU A 84 -10.19 6.23 -9.23
N GLU A 85 -9.56 6.49 -10.36
CA GLU A 85 -9.15 5.49 -11.35
C GLU A 85 -8.00 4.66 -10.79
N PHE A 86 -8.05 3.34 -10.96
CA PHE A 86 -7.06 2.40 -10.40
C PHE A 86 -5.97 2.01 -11.40
N ASP A 87 -5.78 2.81 -12.44
CA ASP A 87 -4.60 2.70 -13.29
C ASP A 87 -3.37 3.18 -12.50
N SER A 88 -2.43 2.26 -12.25
CA SER A 88 -1.20 2.57 -11.51
C SER A 88 -0.39 3.69 -12.16
N ALA A 89 -0.34 3.76 -13.49
CA ALA A 89 0.42 4.77 -14.20
C ALA A 89 -0.17 6.17 -13.97
N ARG A 90 -1.49 6.30 -14.04
CA ARG A 90 -2.19 7.58 -13.81
C ARG A 90 -2.11 8.02 -12.35
N LEU A 91 -2.24 7.08 -11.41
CA LEU A 91 -2.06 7.36 -10.00
C LEU A 91 -0.63 7.86 -9.71
N ARG A 92 0.38 7.21 -10.30
CA ARG A 92 1.78 7.64 -10.19
C ARG A 92 2.00 9.01 -10.81
N GLU A 93 1.46 9.28 -12.00
CA GLU A 93 1.54 10.58 -12.65
C GLU A 93 0.93 11.70 -11.79
N ALA A 94 -0.25 11.46 -11.21
CA ALA A 94 -0.88 12.40 -10.29
C ALA A 94 0.02 12.73 -9.09
N VAL A 95 0.62 11.69 -8.49
CA VAL A 95 1.55 11.86 -7.37
C VAL A 95 2.80 12.63 -7.78
N LEU A 96 3.43 12.25 -8.90
CA LEU A 96 4.63 12.94 -9.40
C LEU A 96 4.37 14.42 -9.75
N THR A 97 3.15 14.75 -10.17
CA THR A 97 2.73 16.10 -10.56
C THR A 97 2.36 16.97 -9.36
N HIS A 98 1.60 16.44 -8.41
CA HIS A 98 0.96 17.24 -7.37
C HIS A 98 1.57 17.10 -5.97
N MET A 99 2.31 16.03 -5.69
CA MET A 99 2.90 15.82 -4.37
C MET A 99 4.11 16.72 -4.16
N LYS A 100 4.08 17.50 -3.07
CA LYS A 100 5.24 18.30 -2.67
C LYS A 100 6.32 17.41 -2.08
N SER A 101 7.55 17.61 -2.55
CA SER A 101 8.73 17.04 -1.93
C SER A 101 8.95 17.67 -0.56
N ALA A 102 8.78 16.89 0.51
CA ALA A 102 8.90 17.34 1.89
C ALA A 102 9.47 16.24 2.78
N ARG A 103 9.89 16.62 4.00
CA ARG A 103 10.27 15.66 5.06
C ARG A 103 9.06 15.03 5.76
N SER A 104 7.84 15.47 5.41
CA SER A 104 6.61 14.88 5.94
C SER A 104 6.42 13.43 5.44
N PRO A 105 5.65 12.61 6.16
CA PRO A 105 5.34 11.25 5.73
C PRO A 105 4.70 11.21 4.34
N ALA A 106 5.14 10.28 3.50
CA ALA A 106 4.62 10.12 2.14
C ALA A 106 3.10 9.91 2.07
N PRO A 107 2.43 9.14 2.96
CA PRO A 107 0.98 8.92 2.86
C PRO A 107 0.15 10.20 2.80
N GLY A 108 0.47 11.20 3.63
CA GLY A 108 -0.26 12.47 3.63
C GLY A 108 -0.10 13.21 2.31
N GLY A 109 1.13 13.28 1.79
CA GLY A 109 1.41 13.91 0.49
C GLY A 109 0.73 13.20 -0.68
N ILE A 110 0.63 11.87 -0.64
CA ILE A 110 -0.09 11.08 -1.64
C ILE A 110 -1.60 11.38 -1.57
N VAL A 111 -2.20 11.42 -0.38
CA VAL A 111 -3.62 11.77 -0.21
C VAL A 111 -3.90 13.15 -0.80
N ASP A 112 -3.09 14.15 -0.48
CA ASP A 112 -3.25 15.51 -1.01
C ASP A 112 -3.13 15.56 -2.54
N ALA A 113 -2.14 14.85 -3.09
CA ALA A 113 -1.94 14.75 -4.54
C ALA A 113 -3.12 14.09 -5.25
N LEU A 114 -3.61 12.96 -4.72
CA LEU A 114 -4.76 12.25 -5.29
C LEU A 114 -6.05 13.05 -5.16
N ASN A 115 -6.23 13.82 -4.09
CA ASN A 115 -7.38 14.71 -3.93
C ASN A 115 -7.37 15.87 -4.93
N THR A 116 -6.18 16.34 -5.27
CA THR A 116 -5.98 17.41 -6.26
C THR A 116 -6.25 16.89 -7.67
N ALA A 117 -5.74 15.70 -8.00
CA ALA A 117 -5.89 15.11 -9.33
C ALA A 117 -7.28 14.50 -9.59
N PHE A 118 -7.91 13.93 -8.55
CA PHE A 118 -9.18 13.22 -8.65
C PHE A 118 -10.20 13.80 -7.64
N PRO A 119 -10.68 15.04 -7.87
CA PRO A 119 -11.65 15.65 -6.98
C PRO A 119 -12.95 14.84 -6.97
N CYS A 120 -13.56 14.77 -5.78
CA CYS A 120 -14.89 14.21 -5.64
C CYS A 120 -15.91 15.31 -5.85
N GLU A 121 -16.77 15.18 -6.86
CA GLU A 121 -17.91 16.06 -7.03
C GLU A 121 -19.14 15.49 -6.32
N LEU A 122 -19.88 16.36 -5.63
CA LEU A 122 -21.23 16.02 -5.16
C LEU A 122 -22.15 15.99 -6.37
N PRO A 123 -23.06 15.00 -6.47
CA PRO A 123 -24.07 15.02 -7.53
C PRO A 123 -24.90 16.32 -7.42
N PRO A 124 -25.29 16.91 -8.55
CA PRO A 124 -26.17 18.07 -8.54
C PRO A 124 -27.46 17.75 -7.76
N ARG A 125 -27.90 18.72 -6.94
CA ARG A 125 -29.15 18.61 -6.16
C ARG A 125 -30.38 18.72 -7.04
#